data_AF-A0A3C1FNB1-F1
#
_entry.id   AF-A0A3C1FNB1-F1
#
_cell.length_a   1.000
_cell.length_b   1.000
_cell.length_c   1.000
_cell.angle_alpha   90.00
_cell.angle_beta   90.00
_cell.angle_gamma   90.00
#
_symmetry.space_group_name_H-M   'P 1'
#
loop_
_entity.id
_entity.type
_entity.pdbx_description
1 polymer ?
#
loop_
_entity_poly.entity_id
_entity_poly.type
_entity_poly.pdbx_seq_one_letter_code
_entity_poly.pdbx_strand_id
1 'polypeptide(L)'
;MSEKLPGRKKASARELDAFVAKAKALSNAEPGQQPGRLLFAIDATMSRQPSWDMASHIQAGMFRETMAIGGLSVQLVWFRGFSEFKVNPWANDAQALARQMQPVHCLSGRTQIVRCLTHALKAGRKDRLKAVIYIGDCVEEPEGELYRLAGQLGLSGVRLFTFHEGNDARAER
;
A
#
# COMPACT_ATOMS: atom_id res chain seq x y z
N MET A 1 30.43 21.85 -24.22
CA MET A 1 30.65 20.66 -23.36
C MET A 1 29.30 20.31 -22.77
N SER A 2 28.68 19.23 -23.28
CA SER A 2 27.31 18.83 -22.91
C SER A 2 27.42 17.72 -21.87
N GLU A 3 27.17 18.03 -20.61
CA GLU A 3 27.21 17.08 -19.51
C GLU A 3 25.87 16.34 -19.44
N LYS A 4 25.90 15.05 -19.78
CA LYS A 4 24.75 14.15 -19.77
C LYS A 4 24.28 13.95 -18.33
N LEU A 5 23.08 14.45 -18.02
CA LEU A 5 22.38 14.19 -16.77
C LEU A 5 22.10 12.68 -16.61
N PRO A 6 22.35 12.08 -15.44
CA PRO A 6 22.15 10.65 -15.22
C PRO A 6 20.66 10.30 -15.28
N GLY A 7 20.33 9.33 -16.15
CA GLY A 7 18.97 8.89 -16.40
C GLY A 7 18.35 8.08 -15.25
N ARG A 8 17.14 8.51 -14.86
CA ARG A 8 15.95 7.69 -14.53
C ARG A 8 16.22 6.32 -13.88
N LYS A 9 16.25 6.25 -12.55
CA LYS A 9 16.15 4.96 -11.84
C LYS A 9 14.68 4.62 -11.59
N LYS A 10 14.20 3.60 -12.29
CA LYS A 10 12.93 2.90 -12.02
C LYS A 10 13.02 2.23 -10.65
N ALA A 11 11.90 2.11 -9.93
CA ALA A 11 11.83 1.23 -8.76
C ALA A 11 12.31 -0.17 -9.19
N SER A 12 13.37 -0.65 -8.54
CA SER A 12 14.08 -1.85 -8.98
C SER A 12 13.47 -3.10 -8.33
N ALA A 13 13.57 -4.25 -9.00
CA ALA A 13 13.15 -5.55 -8.45
C ALA A 13 13.67 -5.82 -7.02
N ARG A 14 14.77 -5.16 -6.65
CA ARG A 14 15.40 -5.23 -5.33
C ARG A 14 14.61 -4.56 -4.20
N GLU A 15 13.88 -3.47 -4.49
CA GLU A 15 13.00 -2.81 -3.51
C GLU A 15 11.76 -3.65 -3.23
N LEU A 16 11.31 -4.37 -4.27
CA LEU A 16 10.23 -5.34 -4.19
C LEU A 16 10.63 -6.61 -3.41
N ASP A 17 11.82 -7.15 -3.64
CA ASP A 17 12.34 -8.29 -2.86
C ASP A 17 12.50 -7.96 -1.38
N ALA A 18 12.95 -6.74 -1.07
CA ALA A 18 13.05 -6.26 0.31
C ALA A 18 11.67 -6.12 0.98
N PHE A 19 10.66 -5.74 0.22
CA PHE A 19 9.27 -5.71 0.68
C PHE A 19 8.74 -7.12 0.97
N VAL A 20 8.94 -8.08 0.05
CA VAL A 20 8.54 -9.48 0.27
C VAL A 20 9.22 -10.02 1.52
N ALA A 21 10.53 -9.81 1.69
CA ALA A 21 11.24 -10.22 2.91
C ALA A 21 10.63 -9.64 4.20
N LYS A 22 10.22 -8.36 4.19
CA LYS A 22 9.52 -7.72 5.32
C LYS A 22 8.12 -8.28 5.55
N ALA A 23 7.36 -8.58 4.49
CA ALA A 23 6.04 -9.20 4.59
C ALA A 23 6.14 -10.63 5.17
N LYS A 24 7.15 -11.41 4.74
CA LYS A 24 7.48 -12.73 5.29
C LYS A 24 7.79 -12.67 6.79
N ALA A 25 8.55 -11.66 7.22
CA ALA A 25 8.85 -11.44 8.65
C ALA A 25 7.62 -11.04 9.51
N LEU A 26 6.50 -10.66 8.89
CA LEU A 26 5.26 -10.33 9.59
C LEU A 26 4.34 -11.55 9.80
N SER A 27 4.51 -12.64 9.03
CA SER A 27 3.72 -13.87 9.17
C SER A 27 4.33 -14.80 10.22
N ASN A 28 4.12 -14.49 11.50
CA ASN A 28 4.35 -15.45 12.59
C ASN A 28 3.04 -16.18 12.91
N ALA A 29 2.55 -17.00 11.97
CA ALA A 29 1.36 -17.81 12.20
C ALA A 29 1.76 -19.16 12.82
N GLU A 30 1.66 -19.23 14.15
CA GLU A 30 1.60 -20.51 14.87
C GLU A 30 0.35 -21.29 14.44
N PRO A 31 0.40 -22.64 14.35
CA PRO A 31 -0.78 -23.45 14.07
C PRO A 31 -1.90 -23.15 15.08
N GLY A 32 -3.07 -22.72 14.59
CA GLY A 32 -4.25 -22.42 15.42
C GLY A 32 -4.45 -20.94 15.80
N GLN A 33 -3.53 -20.02 15.45
CA GLN A 33 -3.79 -18.58 15.58
C GLN A 33 -4.51 -18.01 14.36
N GLN A 34 -5.40 -17.04 14.59
CA GLN A 34 -5.99 -16.25 13.51
C GLN A 34 -4.88 -15.54 12.69
N PRO A 35 -5.00 -15.50 11.36
CA PRO A 35 -4.00 -14.88 10.50
C PRO A 35 -3.76 -13.41 10.89
N GLY A 36 -2.50 -12.98 10.81
CA GLY A 36 -2.15 -11.57 10.89
C GLY A 36 -2.86 -10.82 9.77
N ARG A 37 -3.14 -9.52 9.98
CA ARG A 37 -3.82 -8.72 8.97
C ARG A 37 -2.94 -7.63 8.39
N LEU A 38 -3.05 -7.45 7.09
CA LEU A 38 -2.32 -6.46 6.30
C LEU A 38 -3.32 -5.58 5.54
N LEU A 39 -3.21 -4.27 5.69
CA LEU A 39 -3.99 -3.33 4.88
C LEU A 39 -3.11 -2.87 3.72
N PHE A 40 -3.59 -3.05 2.51
CA PHE A 40 -2.90 -2.64 1.28
C PHE A 40 -3.68 -1.49 0.65
N ALA A 41 -3.14 -0.28 0.77
CA ALA A 41 -3.76 0.96 0.35
C ALA A 41 -3.12 1.50 -0.92
N ILE A 42 -3.97 1.86 -1.88
CA ILE A 42 -3.54 2.32 -3.20
C ILE A 42 -4.19 3.68 -3.50
N ASP A 43 -3.36 4.67 -3.79
CA ASP A 43 -3.79 5.89 -4.46
C ASP A 43 -3.97 5.61 -5.96
N ALA A 44 -5.20 5.63 -6.47
CA ALA A 44 -5.53 5.41 -7.88
C ALA A 44 -5.90 6.73 -8.59
N THR A 45 -5.19 7.81 -8.31
CA THR A 45 -5.34 9.08 -9.04
C THR A 45 -4.70 9.07 -10.44
N MET A 46 -5.18 9.92 -11.36
CA MET A 46 -4.84 9.90 -12.81
C MET A 46 -3.36 10.14 -13.13
N SER A 47 -2.58 10.74 -12.23
CA SER A 47 -1.11 10.84 -12.39
C SER A 47 -0.42 9.48 -12.62
N ARG A 48 -1.12 8.37 -12.35
CA ARG A 48 -0.55 7.02 -12.22
C ARG A 48 -0.92 6.02 -13.31
N GLN A 49 -1.65 6.42 -14.37
CA GLN A 49 -2.09 5.50 -15.44
C GLN A 49 -0.97 4.60 -16.02
N PRO A 50 0.25 5.11 -16.29
CA PRO A 50 1.35 4.29 -16.83
C PRO A 50 2.01 3.37 -15.79
N SER A 51 2.04 3.78 -14.51
CA SER A 51 2.62 3.00 -13.42
C SER A 51 1.66 1.90 -12.94
N TRP A 52 0.36 2.16 -13.00
CA TRP A 52 -0.70 1.23 -12.60
C TRP A 52 -0.77 -0.03 -13.49
N ASP A 53 -0.60 0.13 -14.80
CA ASP A 53 -0.56 -1.00 -15.75
C ASP A 53 0.68 -1.89 -15.51
N MET A 54 1.80 -1.30 -15.09
CA MET A 54 3.00 -2.04 -14.67
C MET A 54 2.83 -2.70 -13.30
N ALA A 55 2.23 -2.00 -12.33
CA ALA A 55 1.97 -2.50 -10.99
C ALA A 55 1.00 -3.69 -11.02
N SER A 56 -0.06 -3.64 -11.84
CA SER A 56 -1.04 -4.73 -11.97
C SER A 56 -0.41 -6.05 -12.46
N HIS A 57 0.62 -5.98 -13.32
CA HIS A 57 1.35 -7.17 -13.78
C HIS A 57 2.35 -7.70 -12.74
N ILE A 58 2.95 -6.81 -11.93
CA ILE A 58 3.91 -7.15 -10.87
C ILE A 58 3.21 -7.60 -9.56
N GLN A 59 2.01 -7.08 -9.28
CA GLN A 59 1.24 -7.32 -8.06
C GLN A 59 0.71 -8.76 -7.96
N ALA A 60 0.38 -9.42 -9.07
CA ALA A 60 -0.08 -10.81 -9.04
C ALA A 60 1.00 -11.82 -8.62
N GLY A 61 2.29 -11.49 -8.79
CA GLY A 61 3.42 -12.32 -8.33
C GLY A 61 3.69 -12.14 -6.84
N MET A 62 3.75 -10.87 -6.39
CA MET A 62 4.01 -10.47 -5.00
C MET A 62 2.98 -11.04 -4.01
N PHE A 63 1.69 -10.98 -4.36
CA PHE A 63 0.63 -11.50 -3.51
C PHE A 63 0.54 -13.03 -3.54
N ARG A 64 0.87 -13.67 -4.66
CA ARG A 64 0.97 -15.14 -4.71
C ARG A 64 2.03 -15.65 -3.75
N GLU A 65 3.21 -15.02 -3.73
CA GLU A 65 4.28 -15.41 -2.81
C GLU A 65 3.95 -15.15 -1.34
N THR A 66 3.32 -14.01 -1.04
CA THR A 66 2.97 -13.64 0.35
C THR A 66 1.85 -14.53 0.90
N MET A 67 0.89 -14.95 0.06
CA MET A 67 -0.23 -15.81 0.47
C MET A 67 0.15 -17.31 0.49
N ALA A 68 1.15 -17.73 -0.27
CA ALA A 68 1.67 -19.11 -0.24
C ALA A 68 2.30 -19.49 1.10
N ILE A 69 2.70 -18.50 1.90
CA ILE A 69 3.29 -18.69 3.23
C ILE A 69 2.20 -18.93 4.29
N GLY A 70 0.94 -18.64 3.97
CA GLY A 70 -0.19 -18.78 4.87
C GLY A 70 -0.18 -17.75 6.01
N GLY A 71 -1.27 -17.68 6.76
CA GLY A 71 -1.31 -16.91 8.01
C GLY A 71 -1.42 -15.39 7.85
N LEU A 72 -1.71 -14.88 6.66
CA LEU A 72 -1.95 -13.46 6.40
C LEU A 72 -3.31 -13.25 5.71
N SER A 73 -4.07 -12.27 6.18
CA SER A 73 -5.29 -11.79 5.53
C SER A 73 -5.06 -10.35 5.04
N VAL A 74 -5.38 -10.08 3.79
CA VAL A 74 -5.09 -8.78 3.15
C VAL A 74 -6.38 -8.03 2.87
N GLN A 75 -6.45 -6.77 3.25
CA GLN A 75 -7.55 -5.89 2.84
C GLN A 75 -7.06 -4.87 1.83
N LEU A 76 -7.61 -4.93 0.62
CA LEU A 76 -7.40 -3.90 -0.38
C LEU A 76 -8.24 -2.66 -0.06
N VAL A 77 -7.58 -1.53 0.02
CA VAL A 77 -8.20 -0.20 0.10
C VAL A 77 -7.67 0.60 -1.08
N TRP A 78 -8.55 1.31 -1.76
CA TRP A 78 -8.12 2.24 -2.79
C TRP A 78 -9.00 3.47 -2.81
N PHE A 79 -8.44 4.56 -3.29
CA PHE A 79 -9.17 5.80 -3.47
C PHE A 79 -8.75 6.48 -4.75
N ARG A 80 -9.67 7.26 -5.31
CA ARG A 80 -9.49 8.01 -6.55
C ARG A 80 -10.60 9.03 -6.67
N GLY A 81 -10.58 9.82 -7.74
CA GLY A 81 -11.65 10.79 -7.93
C GLY A 81 -11.66 11.84 -6.81
N PHE A 82 -12.77 12.57 -6.70
CA PHE A 82 -12.92 13.59 -5.66
C PHE A 82 -13.19 13.01 -4.26
N SER A 83 -13.83 11.85 -4.15
CA SER A 83 -14.26 11.29 -2.85
C SER A 83 -14.45 9.78 -2.84
N GLU A 84 -14.09 9.10 -3.93
CA GLU A 84 -14.23 7.65 -4.01
C GLU A 84 -13.16 7.01 -3.14
N PHE A 85 -13.62 6.22 -2.17
CA PHE A 85 -12.76 5.49 -1.24
C PHE A 85 -13.43 4.14 -1.01
N LYS A 86 -12.77 3.09 -1.50
CA LYS A 86 -13.28 1.74 -1.45
C LYS A 86 -12.47 0.93 -0.46
N VAL A 87 -13.19 0.25 0.44
CA VAL A 87 -12.66 -0.77 1.31
C VAL A 87 -13.22 -2.10 0.85
N ASN A 88 -12.36 -3.00 0.40
CA ASN A 88 -12.79 -4.33 -0.03
C ASN A 88 -12.88 -5.28 1.18
N PRO A 89 -13.59 -6.42 1.04
CA PRO A 89 -13.51 -7.49 2.01
C PRO A 89 -12.09 -8.00 2.20
N TRP A 90 -11.80 -8.59 3.35
CA TRP A 90 -10.55 -9.29 3.58
C TRP A 90 -10.38 -10.46 2.59
N ALA A 91 -9.23 -10.51 1.94
CA ALA A 91 -8.82 -11.57 1.04
C ALA A 91 -7.86 -12.52 1.77
N ASN A 92 -8.19 -13.82 1.74
CA ASN A 92 -7.39 -14.88 2.37
C ASN A 92 -6.67 -15.75 1.33
N ASP A 93 -6.78 -15.40 0.05
CA ASP A 93 -6.04 -16.03 -1.03
C ASP A 93 -5.71 -15.00 -2.13
N ALA A 94 -4.72 -15.33 -2.95
CA ALA A 94 -4.24 -14.46 -4.02
C ALA A 94 -5.30 -14.24 -5.12
N GLN A 95 -6.22 -15.18 -5.34
CA GLN A 95 -7.23 -15.08 -6.38
C GLN A 95 -8.33 -14.08 -5.97
N ALA A 96 -8.74 -14.08 -4.71
CA ALA A 96 -9.67 -13.11 -4.14
C ALA A 96 -9.12 -11.69 -4.23
N LEU A 97 -7.85 -11.51 -3.89
CA LEU A 97 -7.20 -10.21 -4.02
C LEU A 97 -7.04 -9.78 -5.48
N ALA A 98 -6.68 -10.68 -6.39
CA ALA A 98 -6.59 -10.39 -7.82
C ALA A 98 -7.96 -9.94 -8.39
N ARG A 99 -9.05 -10.63 -8.04
CA ARG A 99 -10.43 -10.21 -8.42
C ARG A 99 -10.78 -8.83 -7.88
N GLN A 100 -10.35 -8.52 -6.67
CA GLN A 100 -10.56 -7.22 -6.03
C GLN A 100 -9.78 -6.08 -6.69
N MET A 101 -8.62 -6.39 -7.28
CA MET A 101 -7.75 -5.43 -7.96
C MET A 101 -8.16 -5.16 -9.41
N GLN A 102 -8.76 -6.12 -10.11
CA GLN A 102 -9.20 -5.97 -11.51
C GLN A 102 -10.00 -4.69 -11.83
N PRO A 103 -10.98 -4.23 -11.01
CA PRO A 103 -11.76 -3.05 -11.37
C PRO A 103 -11.04 -1.72 -11.07
N VAL A 104 -9.88 -1.75 -10.41
CA VAL A 104 -9.17 -0.53 -10.01
C VAL A 104 -8.50 0.07 -11.24
N HIS A 105 -8.86 1.31 -11.53
CA HIS A 105 -8.30 2.11 -12.62
C HIS A 105 -8.12 3.56 -12.17
N CYS A 106 -7.14 4.24 -12.74
CA CYS A 106 -6.81 5.61 -12.36
C CYS A 106 -7.89 6.61 -12.80
N LEU A 107 -8.24 7.56 -11.93
CA LEU A 107 -9.16 8.68 -12.22
C LEU A 107 -8.65 9.98 -11.59
N SER A 108 -8.88 11.12 -12.24
CA SER A 108 -8.45 12.43 -11.71
C SER A 108 -9.12 12.69 -10.37
N GLY A 109 -8.34 13.06 -9.36
CA GLY A 109 -8.83 13.08 -8.00
C GLY A 109 -7.83 13.67 -7.04
N ARG A 110 -8.20 13.66 -5.75
CA ARG A 110 -7.35 14.13 -4.66
C ARG A 110 -6.86 12.95 -3.83
N THR A 111 -5.69 13.12 -3.24
CA THR A 111 -5.14 12.19 -2.26
C THR A 111 -6.04 12.09 -1.02
N GLN A 112 -6.23 10.87 -0.49
CA GLN A 112 -7.10 10.57 0.66
C GLN A 112 -6.40 9.67 1.70
N ILE A 113 -5.12 9.92 1.98
CA ILE A 113 -4.30 9.26 3.00
C ILE A 113 -4.94 9.39 4.39
N VAL A 114 -5.53 10.54 4.76
CA VAL A 114 -6.20 10.72 6.06
C VAL A 114 -7.29 9.68 6.26
N ARG A 115 -8.08 9.40 5.23
CA ARG A 115 -9.13 8.37 5.27
C ARG A 115 -8.54 6.97 5.37
N CYS A 116 -7.43 6.72 4.66
CA CYS A 116 -6.70 5.46 4.74
C CYS A 116 -6.18 5.20 6.17
N LEU A 117 -5.47 6.15 6.77
CA LEU A 117 -4.93 6.01 8.12
C LEU A 117 -6.03 5.91 9.18
N THR A 118 -7.13 6.67 9.01
CA THR A 118 -8.31 6.57 9.88
C THR A 118 -8.94 5.17 9.82
N HIS A 119 -9.06 4.61 8.61
CA HIS A 119 -9.55 3.24 8.43
C HIS A 119 -8.59 2.22 9.06
N ALA A 120 -7.28 2.37 8.85
CA ALA A 120 -6.26 1.52 9.44
C ALA A 120 -6.29 1.52 10.97
N LEU A 121 -6.49 2.68 11.61
CA LEU A 121 -6.64 2.77 13.07
C LEU A 121 -7.88 2.01 13.56
N LYS A 122 -9.00 2.13 12.85
CA LYS A 122 -10.24 1.39 13.18
C LYS A 122 -10.05 -0.12 13.02
N ALA A 123 -9.38 -0.54 11.94
CA ALA A 123 -9.02 -1.94 11.71
C ALA A 123 -8.01 -2.44 12.76
N GLY A 124 -6.99 -1.66 13.12
CA GLY A 124 -6.00 -2.05 14.12
C GLY A 124 -6.60 -2.33 15.50
N ARG A 125 -7.61 -1.55 15.90
CA ARG A 125 -8.34 -1.79 17.17
C ARG A 125 -9.20 -3.05 17.15
N LYS A 126 -9.69 -3.47 15.98
CA LYS A 126 -10.66 -4.58 15.85
C LYS A 126 -10.02 -5.90 15.41
N ASP A 127 -8.98 -5.85 14.60
CA ASP A 127 -8.71 -6.89 13.61
C ASP A 127 -7.24 -7.36 13.54
N ARG A 128 -6.47 -7.30 14.63
CA ARG A 128 -5.03 -7.72 14.69
C ARG A 128 -4.20 -7.20 13.50
N LEU A 129 -4.46 -5.97 13.04
CA LEU A 129 -3.70 -5.35 11.97
C LEU A 129 -2.23 -5.28 12.38
N LYS A 130 -1.34 -5.79 11.54
CA LYS A 130 0.11 -5.80 11.79
C LYS A 130 0.82 -4.70 11.02
N ALA A 131 0.35 -4.44 9.81
CA ALA A 131 0.93 -3.43 8.97
C ALA A 131 -0.08 -2.80 8.01
N VAL A 132 0.28 -1.60 7.58
CA VAL A 132 -0.31 -0.88 6.45
C VAL A 132 0.78 -0.71 5.42
N ILE A 133 0.46 -1.00 4.17
CA ILE A 133 1.25 -0.61 3.01
C ILE A 133 0.46 0.45 2.28
N TYR A 134 1.07 1.60 2.05
CA TYR A 134 0.50 2.66 1.25
C TYR A 134 1.37 2.89 0.02
N ILE A 135 0.73 2.93 -1.16
CA ILE A 135 1.38 3.25 -2.42
C ILE A 135 0.76 4.55 -2.93
N GLY A 136 1.57 5.62 -3.00
CA GLY A 136 1.16 6.99 -3.36
C GLY A 136 2.25 7.73 -4.13
N ASP A 137 1.95 8.84 -4.78
CA ASP A 137 2.92 9.65 -5.53
C ASP A 137 2.96 11.10 -5.07
N CYS A 138 1.87 11.58 -4.44
CA CYS A 138 1.77 12.91 -3.88
C CYS A 138 1.17 12.89 -2.47
N VAL A 139 1.44 13.94 -1.71
CA VAL A 139 0.79 14.23 -0.43
C VAL A 139 0.17 15.62 -0.54
N GLU A 140 -1.15 15.67 -0.76
CA GLU A 140 -1.92 16.91 -0.88
C GLU A 140 -2.58 17.35 0.44
N GLU A 141 -2.64 16.44 1.42
CA GLU A 141 -3.40 16.61 2.66
C GLU A 141 -2.57 17.29 3.77
N PRO A 142 -3.22 17.96 4.75
CA PRO A 142 -2.52 18.68 5.81
C PRO A 142 -1.61 17.78 6.65
N GLU A 143 -0.32 18.13 6.73
CA GLU A 143 0.71 17.36 7.44
C GLU A 143 0.38 17.11 8.92
N GLY A 144 -0.20 18.08 9.61
CA GLY A 144 -0.54 17.95 11.04
C GLY A 144 -1.52 16.82 11.33
N GLU A 145 -2.50 16.60 10.44
CA GLU A 145 -3.43 15.49 10.59
C GLU A 145 -2.79 14.15 10.26
N LEU A 146 -1.96 14.11 9.21
CA LEU A 146 -1.21 12.92 8.81
C LEU A 146 -0.25 12.46 9.92
N TYR A 147 0.51 13.38 10.52
CA TYR A 147 1.42 13.09 11.64
C TYR A 147 0.66 12.57 12.86
N ARG A 148 -0.46 13.21 13.21
CA ARG A 148 -1.31 12.77 14.32
C ARG A 148 -1.80 11.33 14.11
N LEU A 149 -2.29 11.01 12.92
CA LEU A 149 -2.82 9.68 12.60
C LEU A 149 -1.70 8.62 12.51
N ALA A 150 -0.58 8.95 11.87
CA ALA A 150 0.58 8.06 11.79
C ALA A 150 1.15 7.76 13.19
N GLY A 151 1.23 8.77 14.07
CA GLY A 151 1.66 8.59 15.46
C GLY A 151 0.73 7.66 16.24
N GLN A 152 -0.59 7.85 16.11
CA GLN A 152 -1.57 6.93 16.71
C GLN A 152 -1.42 5.50 16.19
N LEU A 153 -1.12 5.34 14.89
CA LEU A 153 -0.96 4.04 14.26
C LEU A 153 0.29 3.32 14.83
N GLY A 154 1.40 4.05 14.96
CA GLY A 154 2.62 3.56 15.61
C GLY A 154 2.40 3.15 17.07
N LEU A 155 1.68 3.96 17.86
CA LEU A 155 1.33 3.63 19.25
C LEU A 155 0.45 2.38 19.37
N SER A 156 -0.34 2.06 18.34
CA SER A 156 -1.12 0.82 18.27
C SER A 156 -0.32 -0.40 17.81
N GLY A 157 0.99 -0.25 17.59
CA GLY A 157 1.87 -1.35 17.15
C GLY A 157 1.72 -1.73 15.67
N VAL A 158 0.96 -0.94 14.89
CA VAL A 158 0.78 -1.16 13.45
C VAL A 158 1.90 -0.48 12.70
N ARG A 159 2.64 -1.24 11.89
CA ARG A 159 3.75 -0.72 11.08
C ARG A 159 3.22 -0.09 9.79
N LEU A 160 3.59 1.14 9.48
CA LEU A 160 3.27 1.79 8.22
C LEU A 160 4.47 1.73 7.28
N PHE A 161 4.27 1.21 6.09
CA PHE A 161 5.23 1.24 4.99
C PHE A 161 4.64 2.09 3.87
N THR A 162 5.35 3.12 3.45
CA THR A 162 4.96 3.99 2.35
C THR A 162 5.91 3.78 1.18
N PHE A 163 5.35 3.59 -0.01
CA PHE A 163 6.08 3.50 -1.26
C PHE A 163 5.64 4.67 -2.12
N HIS A 164 6.54 5.63 -2.30
CA HIS A 164 6.30 6.80 -3.11
C HIS A 164 6.82 6.56 -4.53
N GLU A 165 5.96 6.75 -5.52
CA GLU A 165 6.33 6.65 -6.93
C GLU A 165 6.29 8.04 -7.57
N GLY A 166 7.43 8.70 -7.78
CA GLY A 166 7.46 10.03 -8.41
C GLY A 166 8.80 10.74 -8.24
N ASN A 167 9.00 11.84 -9.00
CA ASN A 167 10.20 12.69 -8.97
C ASN A 167 9.88 14.04 -8.29
N ASP A 168 9.20 14.04 -7.15
CA ASP A 168 8.98 15.29 -6.42
C ASP A 168 10.28 15.70 -5.71
N ALA A 169 10.95 16.73 -6.23
CA ALA A 169 12.17 17.28 -5.66
C ALA A 169 12.01 17.79 -4.21
N ARG A 170 10.77 18.00 -3.73
CA ARG A 170 10.49 18.33 -2.32
C ARG A 170 10.43 17.10 -1.43
N ALA A 171 10.14 15.92 -1.98
CA ALA A 171 10.15 14.64 -1.26
C ALA A 171 11.56 14.05 -1.14
N GLU A 172 12.49 14.48 -1.99
CA GLU A 172 13.89 14.03 -1.99
C GLU A 172 14.80 14.77 -0.99
N ARG A 173 14.28 15.76 -0.24
CA ARG A 173 15.06 16.57 0.72
C ARG A 173 14.76 16.24 2.18
#